data_AF-A0A9E2B3S1-F1
#
_entry.id   AF-A0A9E2B3S1-F1
#
_cell.length_a   1.000
_cell.length_b   1.000
_cell.length_c   1.000
_cell.angle_alpha   90.00
_cell.angle_beta   90.00
_cell.angle_gamma   90.00
#
_symmetry.space_group_name_H-M   'P 1'
#
loop_
_entity.id
_entity.type
_entity.pdbx_description
1 polymer ?
#
loop_
_entity_poly.entity_id
_entity_poly.type
_entity_poly.pdbx_seq_one_letter_code
_entity_poly.pdbx_strand_id
1 'polypeptide(L)'
;MRKDKIEIKYPGTRAAMDGNTAAIMCERESTDAAGAYPITPSTQMGEYWAEAAAKGHINVSGRPLIFIEPEGEHAAAAVTAGLAMTGLR
;
A
#
# COMPACT_ATOMS: atom_id res chain seq x y z
N MET A 1 22.76 -25.10 -22.06
CA MET A 1 22.97 -24.53 -20.71
C MET A 1 21.95 -25.14 -19.75
N ARG A 2 22.37 -26.08 -18.89
CA ARG A 2 21.55 -26.53 -17.76
C ARG A 2 21.41 -25.33 -16.82
N LYS A 3 20.19 -24.83 -16.60
CA LYS A 3 19.91 -23.93 -15.49
C LYS A 3 19.81 -24.83 -14.26
N ASP A 4 20.83 -24.81 -13.41
CA ASP A 4 20.70 -25.37 -12.08
C ASP A 4 19.52 -24.67 -11.39
N LYS A 5 18.54 -25.45 -10.93
CA LYS A 5 17.39 -24.95 -10.19
C LYS A 5 17.91 -24.48 -8.82
N ILE A 6 18.27 -23.20 -8.73
CA ILE A 6 18.51 -22.55 -7.45
C ILE A 6 17.15 -22.54 -6.73
N GLU A 7 17.05 -23.28 -5.64
CA GLU A 7 15.85 -23.35 -4.81
C GLU A 7 15.77 -22.07 -3.98
N ILE A 8 14.97 -21.11 -4.44
CA ILE A 8 14.79 -19.80 -3.80
C ILE A 8 13.70 -19.95 -2.74
N LYS A 9 13.99 -19.57 -1.48
CA LYS A 9 13.06 -19.66 -0.34
C LYS A 9 11.70 -19.02 -0.60
N TYR A 10 11.67 -17.91 -1.34
CA TYR A 10 10.46 -17.21 -1.76
C TYR A 10 10.52 -16.94 -3.27
N PRO A 11 9.99 -17.84 -4.12
CA PRO A 11 10.13 -17.72 -5.58
C PRO A 11 9.32 -16.54 -6.16
N GLY A 12 8.34 -16.02 -5.41
CA GLY A 12 7.46 -14.93 -5.82
C GLY A 12 6.64 -15.27 -7.08
N THR A 13 5.89 -14.29 -7.56
CA THR A 13 5.20 -14.36 -8.86
C THR A 13 5.81 -13.31 -9.78
N ARG A 14 6.30 -13.73 -10.95
CA ARG A 14 6.77 -12.78 -11.96
C ARG A 14 5.58 -12.03 -12.52
N ALA A 15 5.63 -10.70 -12.46
CA ALA A 15 4.60 -9.82 -13.00
C ALA A 15 5.27 -8.62 -13.67
N ALA A 16 4.67 -8.14 -14.76
CA ALA A 16 5.01 -6.86 -15.36
C ALA A 16 4.02 -5.81 -14.82
N MET A 17 4.52 -4.81 -14.12
CA MET A 17 3.72 -3.74 -13.51
C MET A 17 4.51 -2.44 -13.48
N ASP A 18 3.81 -1.32 -13.33
CA ASP A 18 4.42 -0.02 -13.09
C ASP A 18 4.87 0.15 -11.63
N GLY A 19 5.62 1.23 -11.35
CA GLY A 19 6.19 1.50 -10.03
C GLY A 19 5.16 1.84 -8.95
N ASN A 20 4.07 2.54 -9.29
CA ASN A 20 3.02 2.90 -8.34
C ASN A 20 2.28 1.64 -7.88
N THR A 21 1.93 0.77 -8.83
CA THR A 21 1.32 -0.54 -8.53
C THR A 21 2.23 -1.37 -7.63
N ALA A 22 3.53 -1.44 -7.93
CA ALA A 22 4.49 -2.17 -7.11
C ALA A 22 4.59 -1.62 -5.68
N ALA A 23 4.61 -0.29 -5.52
CA ALA A 23 4.67 0.37 -4.20
C ALA A 23 3.42 0.05 -3.37
N ILE A 24 2.23 0.23 -3.93
CA ILE A 24 0.97 0.00 -3.21
C ILE A 24 0.74 -1.48 -2.88
N MET A 25 1.20 -2.41 -3.73
CA MET A 25 1.16 -3.83 -3.39
C MET A 25 1.96 -4.14 -2.13
N CYS A 26 3.08 -3.48 -1.88
CA CYS A 26 3.83 -3.63 -0.64
C CYS A 26 3.16 -2.88 0.50
N GLU A 27 2.77 -1.62 0.28
CA GLU A 27 2.27 -0.73 1.31
C GLU A 27 0.97 -1.25 1.93
N ARG A 28 0.01 -1.68 1.11
CA ARG A 28 -1.27 -2.21 1.62
C ARG A 28 -1.11 -3.49 2.44
N GLU A 29 -0.02 -4.23 2.22
CA GLU A 29 0.28 -5.44 2.98
C GLU A 29 1.01 -5.11 4.29
N SER A 30 1.89 -4.11 4.29
CA SER A 30 2.66 -3.72 5.47
C SER A 30 1.93 -2.78 6.43
N THR A 31 0.96 -2.00 5.94
CA THR A 31 0.39 -0.84 6.65
C THR A 31 -1.09 -1.07 6.98
N ASP A 32 -1.60 -0.43 8.04
CA ASP A 32 -3.01 -0.52 8.48
C ASP A 32 -3.87 0.61 7.92
N ALA A 33 -3.29 1.80 7.75
CA ALA A 33 -4.04 2.99 7.39
C ALA A 33 -3.21 3.97 6.57
N ALA A 34 -3.87 4.71 5.67
CA ALA A 34 -3.23 5.75 4.88
C ALA A 34 -4.05 7.04 4.87
N GLY A 35 -3.39 8.17 5.12
CA GLY A 35 -3.86 9.50 4.76
C GLY A 35 -3.19 9.93 3.46
N ALA A 36 -3.96 10.17 2.39
CA ALA A 36 -3.41 10.53 1.09
C ALA A 36 -4.20 11.65 0.42
N TYR A 37 -3.50 12.51 -0.32
CA TYR A 37 -4.09 13.56 -1.14
C TYR A 37 -3.58 13.45 -2.58
N PRO A 38 -4.43 13.64 -3.61
CA PRO A 38 -4.01 13.46 -4.99
C PRO A 38 -3.04 14.57 -5.46
N ILE A 39 -1.83 14.16 -5.86
CA ILE A 39 -0.90 14.98 -6.64
C ILE A 39 -0.21 14.14 -7.71
N THR A 40 0.06 14.68 -8.89
CA THR A 40 0.78 13.95 -9.94
C THR A 40 2.27 13.81 -9.56
N PRO A 41 2.91 12.65 -9.76
CA PRO A 41 2.43 11.42 -10.40
C PRO A 41 1.91 10.33 -9.43
N SER A 42 1.76 10.64 -8.14
CA SER A 42 1.42 9.68 -7.08
C SER A 42 -0.07 9.44 -6.88
N THR A 43 -0.94 10.19 -7.57
CA THR A 43 -2.42 10.08 -7.46
C THR A 43 -2.92 8.64 -7.52
N GLN A 44 -2.40 7.86 -8.47
CA GLN A 44 -2.78 6.47 -8.69
C GLN A 44 -2.52 5.56 -7.48
N MET A 45 -1.54 5.90 -6.64
CA MET A 45 -1.27 5.14 -5.42
C MET A 45 -2.42 5.25 -4.42
N GLY A 46 -2.97 6.45 -4.23
CA GLY A 46 -4.15 6.67 -3.38
C GLY A 46 -5.40 5.96 -3.93
N GLU A 47 -5.60 5.98 -5.24
CA GLU A 47 -6.72 5.30 -5.91
C GLU A 47 -6.69 3.79 -5.67
N TYR A 48 -5.54 3.15 -5.85
CA TYR A 48 -5.39 1.71 -5.62
C TYR A 48 -5.53 1.31 -4.16
N TRP A 49 -5.11 2.18 -3.23
CA TRP A 49 -5.36 1.95 -1.81
C TRP A 49 -6.85 2.02 -1.49
N ALA A 50 -7.53 3.08 -1.95
CA ALA A 50 -8.97 3.25 -1.76
C ALA A 50 -9.76 2.06 -2.35
N GLU A 51 -9.37 1.59 -3.53
CA GLU A 51 -9.97 0.40 -4.16
C GLU A 51 -9.74 -0.87 -3.32
N ALA A 52 -8.53 -1.09 -2.80
CA ALA A 52 -8.23 -2.24 -1.95
C ALA A 52 -9.03 -2.19 -0.64
N ALA A 53 -9.13 -1.02 0.00
CA ALA A 53 -9.94 -0.83 1.19
C ALA A 53 -11.43 -1.10 0.91
N ALA A 54 -11.98 -0.56 -0.19
CA ALA A 54 -13.38 -0.79 -0.60
C ALA A 54 -13.69 -2.25 -0.92
N LYS A 55 -12.70 -3.01 -1.43
CA LYS A 55 -12.80 -4.46 -1.66
C LYS A 55 -12.72 -5.29 -0.36
N GLY A 56 -12.50 -4.66 0.79
CA GLY A 56 -12.35 -5.36 2.08
C GLY A 56 -11.02 -6.09 2.21
N HIS A 57 -9.96 -5.60 1.56
CA HIS A 57 -8.63 -6.21 1.64
C HIS A 57 -8.15 -6.30 3.10
N ILE A 58 -7.60 -7.46 3.46
CA ILE A 58 -7.03 -7.73 4.77
C ILE A 58 -5.51 -7.86 4.63
N ASN A 59 -4.77 -7.04 5.36
CA ASN A 59 -3.31 -7.04 5.31
C ASN A 59 -2.69 -8.24 6.04
N VAL A 60 -1.36 -8.35 6.00
CA VAL A 60 -0.61 -9.48 6.58
C VAL A 60 -0.78 -9.63 8.10
N SER A 61 -1.28 -8.60 8.78
CA SER A 61 -1.55 -8.62 10.21
C SER A 61 -3.02 -8.94 10.54
N GLY A 62 -3.82 -9.32 9.55
CA GLY A 62 -5.22 -9.70 9.74
C GLY A 62 -6.15 -8.50 9.98
N ARG A 63 -5.77 -7.28 9.54
CA ARG A 63 -6.56 -6.06 9.74
C ARG A 63 -7.09 -5.52 8.42
N PRO A 64 -8.33 -4.98 8.39
CA PRO A 64 -8.84 -4.25 7.24
C PRO A 64 -8.10 -2.91 7.07
N LEU A 65 -7.95 -2.48 5.82
CA LEU A 65 -7.33 -1.19 5.50
C LEU A 65 -8.23 -0.01 5.84
N ILE A 66 -7.61 1.07 6.29
CA ILE A 66 -8.28 2.37 6.49
C ILE A 66 -7.72 3.36 5.46
N PHE A 67 -8.59 4.15 4.85
CA PHE A 67 -8.20 5.19 3.90
C PHE A 67 -8.92 6.50 4.23
N ILE A 68 -8.17 7.60 4.27
CA ILE A 68 -8.69 8.94 4.50
C ILE A 68 -8.10 9.86 3.44
N GLU A 69 -8.96 10.51 2.66
CA GLU A 69 -8.60 11.57 1.72
C GLU A 69 -8.97 12.92 2.35
N PRO A 70 -8.00 13.71 2.84
CA PRO A 70 -8.26 15.01 3.44
C PRO A 70 -8.23 16.13 2.39
N GLU A 71 -8.33 17.39 2.80
CA GLU A 71 -8.41 18.54 1.90
C GLU A 71 -7.07 18.97 1.26
N GLY A 72 -5.95 18.40 1.72
CA GLY A 72 -4.63 18.72 1.20
C GLY A 72 -3.50 17.87 1.79
N GLU A 73 -2.30 17.98 1.22
CA GLU A 73 -1.14 17.17 1.65
C GLU A 73 -0.72 17.41 3.10
N HIS A 74 -0.85 18.65 3.58
CA HIS A 74 -0.55 18.98 4.98
C HIS A 74 -1.51 18.26 5.95
N ALA A 75 -2.79 18.21 5.60
CA ALA A 75 -3.80 17.49 6.35
C ALA A 75 -3.60 15.97 6.25
N ALA A 76 -3.17 15.45 5.09
CA ALA A 76 -2.77 14.05 4.93
C ALA A 76 -1.62 13.67 5.86
N ALA A 77 -0.61 14.54 5.99
CA ALA A 77 0.47 14.33 6.95
C ALA A 77 -0.04 14.28 8.40
N ALA A 78 -0.96 15.18 8.77
CA ALA A 78 -1.57 15.20 10.10
C ALA A 78 -2.40 13.94 10.38
N VAL A 79 -3.17 13.46 9.40
CA VAL A 79 -3.91 12.19 9.48
C VAL A 79 -2.94 11.04 9.71
N THR A 80 -1.91 10.91 8.88
CA THR A 80 -0.91 9.83 8.99
C THR A 80 -0.19 9.86 10.34
N ALA A 81 0.15 11.05 10.85
CA ALA A 81 0.72 11.19 12.19
C ALA A 81 -0.27 10.75 13.28
N GLY A 82 -1.55 11.12 13.16
CA GLY A 82 -2.60 10.69 14.09
C GLY A 82 -2.80 9.17 14.11
N LEU A 83 -2.83 8.54 12.93
CA LEU A 83 -2.91 7.09 12.78
C LEU A 83 -1.74 6.41 13.51
N ALA A 84 -0.52 6.86 13.28
CA ALA A 84 0.68 6.36 13.95
C ALA A 84 0.61 6.50 15.48
N MET A 85 0.17 7.66 15.99
CA MET A 85 0.02 7.92 17.42
C MET A 85 -1.03 7.03 18.12
N THR A 86 -2.00 6.52 17.36
CA THR A 86 -3.03 5.60 17.88
C THR A 86 -2.63 4.13 17.81
N GLY A 87 -1.39 3.82 17.40
CA GLY A 87 -0.89 2.45 17.30
C GLY A 87 -1.25 1.74 15.99
N LEU A 88 -1.65 2.49 14.97
CA LEU A 88 -1.73 2.00 13.60
C LEU A 88 -0.35 2.15 12.94
N ARG A 89 -0.02 1.22 12.06
CA ARG A 89 1.20 1.30 11.24
C ARG A 89 0.88 1.82 9.86
#